data_AF-A0A0C9S0K9-F1
#
_entry.id   AF-A0A0C9S0K9-F1
#
_cell.length_a   1.000
_cell.length_b   1.000
_cell.length_c   1.000
_cell.angle_alpha   90.00
_cell.angle_beta   90.00
_cell.angle_gamma   90.00
#
_symmetry.space_group_name_H-M   'P 1'
#
loop_
_entity.id
_entity.type
_entity.pdbx_description
1 polymer ?
#
loop_
_entity_poly.entity_id
_entity_poly.type
_entity_poly.pdbx_seq_one_letter_code
_entity_poly.pdbx_strand_id
1 'polypeptide(L)'
;GVGTKIDPTLSRADRMVGQVLGAVGALPDIYIELEISYFLLRRLLGVRTEGDKKGAKVQKLSKNEVLMVNIGSLSTGGRVLAVKADLAKISLTSPVCTEIGEKIALSRRVEKHWRLIGWGQIRRGITVKPTSQE
;
A
#
# COMPACT_ATOMS: atom_id res chain seq x y z
N GLY A 1 5.00 23.13 6.92
CA GLY A 1 4.23 23.12 5.65
C GLY A 1 5.06 23.74 4.56
N VAL A 2 4.84 23.36 3.30
CA VAL A 2 5.55 23.90 2.13
C VAL A 2 4.55 24.69 1.29
N GLY A 3 4.78 26.00 1.12
CA GLY A 3 3.95 26.83 0.25
C GLY A 3 4.27 26.58 -1.22
N THR A 4 3.26 26.33 -2.03
CA THR A 4 3.43 26.05 -3.47
C THR A 4 2.49 26.93 -4.29
N LYS A 5 2.74 27.02 -5.61
CA LYS A 5 1.90 27.75 -6.57
C LYS A 5 0.80 26.88 -7.20
N ILE A 6 0.55 25.69 -6.64
CA ILE A 6 -0.49 24.78 -7.17
C ILE A 6 -1.87 25.39 -6.94
N ASP A 7 -2.84 25.04 -7.79
CA ASP A 7 -4.22 25.46 -7.61
C ASP A 7 -4.76 24.98 -6.24
N PRO A 8 -5.27 25.88 -5.38
CA PRO A 8 -5.80 25.52 -4.06
C PRO A 8 -6.92 24.47 -4.08
N THR A 9 -7.63 24.31 -5.20
CA THR A 9 -8.67 23.28 -5.38
C THR A 9 -8.10 21.86 -5.44
N LEU A 10 -6.83 21.71 -5.84
CA LEU A 10 -6.14 20.42 -5.87
C LEU A 10 -5.73 19.95 -4.47
N SER A 11 -5.42 20.87 -3.56
CA SER A 11 -5.05 20.56 -2.17
C SER A 11 -6.22 20.62 -1.18
N ARG A 12 -7.40 21.06 -1.61
CA ARG A 12 -8.59 21.15 -0.75
C ARG A 12 -9.00 19.78 -0.22
N ALA A 13 -9.38 19.70 1.06
CA ALA A 13 -9.92 18.50 1.70
C ALA A 13 -9.03 17.26 1.53
N ASP A 14 -7.73 17.39 1.86
CA ASP A 14 -6.77 16.29 1.93
C ASP A 14 -6.55 15.51 0.62
N ARG A 15 -6.93 16.08 -0.52
CA ARG A 15 -6.78 15.46 -1.85
C ARG A 15 -5.34 15.10 -2.24
N MET A 16 -4.35 15.78 -1.66
CA MET A 16 -2.93 15.54 -1.90
C MET A 16 -2.28 14.59 -0.87
N VAL A 17 -3.05 13.99 0.04
CA VAL A 17 -2.51 13.05 1.03
C VAL A 17 -1.90 11.83 0.33
N GLY A 18 -0.68 11.48 0.73
CA GLY A 18 0.06 10.35 0.17
C GLY A 18 0.68 10.60 -1.21
N GLN A 19 0.50 11.80 -1.79
CA GLN A 19 1.18 12.16 -3.03
C GLN A 19 2.64 12.53 -2.76
N VAL A 20 3.52 12.20 -3.70
CA VAL A 20 4.95 12.55 -3.63
C VAL A 20 5.18 13.80 -4.48
N LEU A 21 5.76 14.84 -3.87
CA LEU A 21 6.13 16.08 -4.54
C LEU A 21 7.64 16.25 -4.47
N GLY A 22 8.27 16.59 -5.60
CA GLY A 22 9.71 16.76 -5.71
C GLY A 22 10.06 17.70 -6.86
N ALA A 23 11.35 18.02 -6.98
CA ALA A 23 11.85 18.79 -8.11
C ALA A 23 11.64 18.03 -9.43
N VAL A 24 11.57 18.78 -10.54
CA VAL A 24 11.40 18.19 -11.87
C VAL A 24 12.52 17.20 -12.15
N GLY A 25 12.16 15.96 -12.50
CA GLY A 25 13.10 14.88 -12.79
C GLY A 25 13.74 14.20 -11.58
N ALA A 26 13.40 14.62 -10.35
CA ALA A 26 13.95 14.03 -9.13
C ALA A 26 12.99 13.04 -8.44
N LEU A 27 11.81 12.81 -9.03
CA LEU A 27 10.82 11.89 -8.47
C LEU A 27 11.15 10.43 -8.77
N PRO A 28 10.86 9.51 -7.84
CA PRO A 28 10.93 8.08 -8.08
C PRO A 28 10.01 7.60 -9.21
N ASP A 29 10.19 6.34 -9.59
CA ASP A 29 9.33 5.69 -10.56
C ASP A 29 7.88 5.51 -10.07
N ILE A 30 6.94 5.50 -11.01
CA ILE A 30 5.52 5.26 -10.76
C ILE A 30 5.21 3.80 -11.04
N TYR A 31 4.71 3.08 -10.04
CA TYR A 31 4.38 1.65 -10.12
C TYR A 31 2.88 1.41 -10.22
N ILE A 32 2.49 0.44 -11.06
CA ILE A 32 1.11 -0.07 -11.18
C ILE A 32 0.98 -1.51 -10.67
N GLU A 33 2.09 -2.25 -10.66
CA GLU A 33 2.18 -3.56 -10.03
C GLU A 33 3.44 -3.60 -9.16
N LEU A 34 3.34 -4.24 -8.00
CA LEU A 34 4.46 -4.42 -7.08
C LEU A 34 4.69 -5.90 -6.81
N GLU A 35 5.95 -6.28 -6.72
CA GLU A 35 6.38 -7.52 -6.10
C GLU A 35 7.06 -7.21 -4.77
N ILE A 36 6.51 -7.78 -3.71
CA ILE A 36 6.86 -7.45 -2.34
C ILE A 36 7.34 -8.71 -1.62
N SER A 37 8.35 -8.56 -0.78
CA SER A 37 8.61 -9.54 0.29
C SER A 37 7.82 -9.14 1.52
N TYR A 38 7.07 -10.07 2.10
CA TYR A 38 6.16 -9.76 3.20
C TYR A 38 6.29 -10.72 4.37
N PHE A 39 5.89 -10.24 5.54
CA PHE A 39 5.76 -10.99 6.77
C PHE A 39 4.36 -10.75 7.36
N LEU A 40 3.68 -11.83 7.73
CA LEU A 40 2.38 -11.76 8.38
C LEU A 40 2.53 -11.92 9.89
N LEU A 41 1.78 -11.11 10.63
CA LEU A 41 1.63 -11.24 12.07
C LEU A 41 1.05 -12.62 12.43
N ARG A 42 1.40 -13.16 13.59
CA ARG A 42 0.83 -14.44 14.04
C ARG A 42 -0.67 -14.33 14.39
N ARG A 43 -1.09 -13.15 14.86
CA ARG A 43 -2.46 -12.84 15.33
C ARG A 43 -2.80 -11.39 15.00
N LEU A 44 -4.08 -11.11 14.83
CA LEU A 44 -4.57 -9.74 14.70
C LEU A 44 -4.32 -8.97 15.99
N LEU A 45 -3.85 -7.73 15.85
CA LEU A 45 -3.60 -6.81 16.96
C LEU A 45 -4.84 -5.92 17.17
N GLY A 46 -5.18 -5.65 18.43
CA GLY A 46 -6.23 -4.69 18.79
C GLY A 46 -7.68 -5.14 18.52
N VAL A 47 -7.90 -6.42 18.15
CA VAL A 47 -9.25 -7.01 18.07
C VAL A 47 -9.55 -7.67 19.41
N ARG A 48 -10.55 -7.17 20.13
CA ARG A 48 -11.06 -7.83 21.34
C ARG A 48 -11.86 -9.06 20.91
N THR A 49 -11.31 -10.24 21.11
CA THR A 49 -12.11 -11.47 21.16
C THR A 49 -12.70 -11.57 22.56
N GLU A 50 -14.03 -11.73 22.67
CA GLU A 50 -14.66 -11.99 23.96
C GLU A 50 -14.09 -13.29 24.58
N GLY A 51 -13.60 -13.16 25.82
CA GLY A 51 -13.10 -14.25 26.68
C GLY A 51 -11.78 -14.88 26.24
N ASP A 52 -10.67 -14.55 26.92
CA ASP A 52 -9.34 -15.20 27.03
C ASP A 52 -8.71 -15.95 25.82
N LYS A 53 -9.31 -15.84 24.64
CA LYS A 53 -8.87 -16.46 23.40
C LYS A 53 -8.05 -15.42 22.68
N LYS A 54 -6.74 -15.51 22.93
CA LYS A 54 -5.64 -15.20 22.01
C LYS A 54 -6.17 -14.83 20.62
N GLY A 55 -6.07 -13.55 20.23
CA GLY A 55 -6.71 -12.96 19.05
C GLY A 55 -6.66 -13.78 17.75
N ALA A 56 -7.64 -13.56 16.87
CA ALA A 56 -7.82 -14.34 15.64
C ALA A 56 -6.52 -14.49 14.83
N LYS A 57 -6.24 -15.73 14.41
CA LYS A 57 -5.04 -16.09 13.65
C LYS A 57 -5.08 -15.43 12.26
N VAL A 58 -3.99 -14.80 11.86
CA VAL A 58 -3.87 -14.23 10.51
C VAL A 58 -3.67 -15.36 9.51
N GLN A 59 -4.55 -15.43 8.53
CA GLN A 59 -4.44 -16.39 7.42
C GLN A 59 -3.44 -15.90 6.36
N LYS A 60 -2.88 -16.83 5.59
CA LYS A 60 -2.02 -16.50 4.44
C LYS A 60 -2.76 -15.63 3.41
N LEU A 61 -2.02 -14.97 2.54
CA LEU A 61 -2.60 -14.19 1.44
C LEU A 61 -3.24 -15.13 0.41
N SER A 62 -4.42 -14.77 -0.10
CA SER A 62 -5.10 -15.54 -1.14
C SER A 62 -5.02 -14.84 -2.49
N LYS A 63 -4.98 -15.61 -3.58
CA LYS A 63 -5.06 -15.05 -4.94
C LYS A 63 -6.39 -14.33 -5.14
N ASN A 64 -6.37 -13.22 -5.87
CA ASN A 64 -7.49 -12.31 -6.14
C ASN A 64 -8.08 -11.60 -4.91
N GLU A 65 -7.46 -11.74 -3.73
CA GLU A 65 -7.85 -11.01 -2.54
C GLU A 65 -7.51 -9.51 -2.70
N VAL A 66 -8.40 -8.64 -2.21
CA VAL A 66 -8.16 -7.19 -2.13
C VAL A 66 -7.67 -6.83 -0.73
N LEU A 67 -6.48 -6.24 -0.67
CA LEU A 67 -5.86 -5.73 0.54
C LEU A 67 -5.78 -4.19 0.46
N MET A 68 -5.67 -3.55 1.61
CA MET A 68 -5.22 -2.16 1.68
C MET A 68 -3.71 -2.19 1.91
N VAL A 69 -3.00 -1.51 1.02
CA VAL A 69 -1.54 -1.41 1.04
C VAL A 69 -1.19 0.02 1.41
N ASN A 70 -0.45 0.17 2.51
CA ASN A 70 0.03 1.46 2.96
C ASN A 70 1.51 1.58 2.58
N ILE A 71 1.83 2.56 1.75
CA ILE A 71 3.17 2.83 1.23
C ILE A 71 3.50 4.27 1.62
N GLY A 72 4.45 4.45 2.55
CA GLY A 72 4.64 5.74 3.21
C GLY A 72 3.32 6.23 3.84
N SER A 73 2.85 7.40 3.40
CA SER A 73 1.56 7.98 3.84
C SER A 73 0.38 7.64 2.92
N LEU A 74 0.62 7.05 1.75
CA LEU A 74 -0.43 6.68 0.81
C LEU A 74 -1.09 5.36 1.23
N SER A 75 -2.42 5.35 1.27
CA SER A 75 -3.21 4.12 1.44
C SER A 75 -3.95 3.83 0.14
N THR A 76 -3.65 2.69 -0.50
CA THR A 76 -4.30 2.29 -1.76
C THR A 76 -4.79 0.86 -1.69
N GLY A 77 -5.76 0.52 -2.54
CA GLY A 77 -6.17 -0.86 -2.75
C GLY A 77 -5.14 -1.63 -3.56
N GLY A 78 -4.96 -2.91 -3.23
CA GLY A 78 -4.10 -3.81 -3.98
C GLY A 78 -4.76 -5.17 -4.14
N ARG A 79 -4.87 -5.68 -5.36
CA ARG A 79 -5.32 -7.04 -5.64
C ARG A 79 -4.12 -7.98 -5.73
N VAL A 80 -4.13 -9.04 -4.94
CA VAL A 80 -3.10 -10.08 -4.97
C VAL A 80 -3.23 -10.90 -6.24
N LEU A 81 -2.25 -10.83 -7.13
CA LEU A 81 -2.22 -11.59 -8.39
C LEU A 81 -1.62 -12.99 -8.20
N ALA A 82 -0.56 -13.08 -7.39
CA ALA A 82 0.14 -14.32 -7.11
C ALA A 82 0.84 -14.26 -5.75
N VAL A 83 0.99 -15.42 -5.11
CA VAL A 83 1.70 -15.58 -3.85
C VAL A 83 2.67 -16.74 -4.01
N LYS A 84 3.93 -16.51 -3.68
CA LYS A 84 5.00 -17.52 -3.71
C LYS A 84 5.80 -17.43 -2.42
N ALA A 85 5.58 -18.37 -1.51
CA ALA A 85 6.22 -18.41 -0.20
C ALA A 85 6.07 -17.09 0.59
N ASP A 86 7.12 -16.28 0.64
CA ASP A 86 7.24 -14.97 1.31
C ASP A 86 7.16 -13.78 0.33
N LEU A 87 6.94 -14.05 -0.96
CA LEU A 87 6.76 -13.05 -2.01
C LEU A 87 5.30 -12.98 -2.45
N ALA A 88 4.81 -11.77 -2.73
CA ALA A 88 3.50 -11.54 -3.32
C ALA A 88 3.59 -10.54 -4.48
N LYS A 89 2.85 -10.82 -5.54
CA LYS A 89 2.63 -9.90 -6.65
C LYS A 89 1.26 -9.23 -6.46
N ILE A 90 1.24 -7.90 -6.42
CA ILE A 90 0.05 -7.09 -6.16
C ILE A 90 -0.14 -6.11 -7.30
N SER A 91 -1.35 -6.08 -7.88
CA SER A 91 -1.78 -5.02 -8.79
C SER A 91 -2.44 -3.91 -7.98
N LEU A 92 -1.98 -2.68 -8.14
CA LEU A 92 -2.46 -1.52 -7.41
C LEU A 92 -3.69 -0.92 -8.08
N THR A 93 -4.65 -0.44 -7.29
CA THR A 93 -5.85 0.23 -7.84
C THR A 93 -5.56 1.63 -8.35
N SER A 94 -4.55 2.30 -7.78
CA SER A 94 -4.06 3.59 -8.21
C SER A 94 -2.54 3.49 -8.41
N PRO A 95 -1.97 4.17 -9.41
CA PRO A 95 -0.51 4.25 -9.56
C PRO A 95 0.13 4.85 -8.31
N VAL A 96 1.31 4.36 -7.92
CA VAL A 96 2.03 4.83 -6.73
C VAL A 96 3.46 5.20 -7.08
N CYS A 97 3.85 6.43 -6.75
CA CYS A 97 5.24 6.87 -6.80
C CYS A 97 5.97 6.38 -5.54
N THR A 98 6.98 5.53 -5.71
CA THR A 98 7.72 4.93 -4.59
C THR A 98 9.07 4.38 -5.06
N GLU A 99 9.91 3.96 -4.13
CA GLU A 99 11.23 3.39 -4.43
C GLU A 99 11.28 1.90 -4.11
N ILE A 100 12.15 1.18 -4.82
CA ILE A 100 12.47 -0.20 -4.45
C ILE A 100 13.15 -0.17 -3.07
N GLY A 101 12.70 -1.04 -2.18
CA GLY A 101 13.16 -1.07 -0.81
C GLY A 101 12.27 -0.30 0.17
N GLU A 102 11.25 0.42 -0.30
CA GLU A 102 10.30 1.11 0.59
C GLU A 102 9.52 0.10 1.43
N LYS A 103 9.30 0.45 2.70
CA LYS A 103 8.54 -0.39 3.64
C LYS A 103 7.05 -0.21 3.41
N ILE A 104 6.32 -1.31 3.52
CA ILE A 104 4.87 -1.30 3.32
C ILE A 104 4.16 -1.99 4.48
N ALA A 105 2.93 -1.56 4.76
CA ALA A 105 2.03 -2.25 5.66
C ALA A 105 0.85 -2.84 4.89
N LEU A 106 0.46 -4.05 5.28
CA LEU A 106 -0.63 -4.79 4.65
C LEU A 106 -1.80 -4.88 5.61
N SER A 107 -2.96 -4.45 5.15
CA SER A 107 -4.20 -4.53 5.91
C SER A 107 -5.27 -5.32 5.16
N ARG A 108 -6.05 -6.10 5.90
CA ARG A 108 -7.15 -6.92 5.40
C ARG A 108 -8.46 -6.44 5.97
N ARG A 109 -9.53 -6.54 5.19
CA ARG A 109 -10.87 -6.20 5.66
C ARG A 109 -11.43 -7.37 6.50
N VAL A 110 -11.71 -7.10 7.77
CA VAL A 110 -12.29 -8.05 8.73
C VAL A 110 -13.43 -7.34 9.44
N GLU A 111 -14.64 -7.92 9.43
CA GLU A 111 -15.83 -7.35 10.10
C GLU A 111 -16.03 -5.86 9.77
N LYS A 112 -15.98 -5.52 8.47
CA LYS A 112 -16.09 -4.15 7.92
C LYS A 112 -14.92 -3.20 8.22
N HIS A 113 -13.95 -3.58 9.04
CA HIS A 113 -12.79 -2.76 9.41
C HIS A 113 -11.52 -3.21 8.69
N TRP A 114 -10.63 -2.28 8.37
CA TRP A 114 -9.28 -2.61 7.95
C TRP A 114 -8.43 -2.97 9.18
N ARG A 115 -7.82 -4.15 9.15
CA ARG A 115 -6.95 -4.64 10.22
C ARG A 115 -5.56 -4.92 9.67
N LEU A 116 -4.54 -4.42 10.34
CA LEU A 116 -3.14 -4.71 10.03
C LEU A 116 -2.90 -6.22 10.15
N ILE A 117 -2.42 -6.84 9.07
CA ILE A 117 -2.10 -8.26 9.02
C ILE A 117 -0.60 -8.53 8.92
N GLY A 118 0.19 -7.55 8.50
CA GLY A 118 1.61 -7.74 8.24
C GLY A 118 2.28 -6.50 7.68
N TRP A 119 3.56 -6.65 7.39
CA TRP A 119 4.39 -5.64 6.75
C TRP A 119 5.30 -6.28 5.71
N GLY A 120 5.96 -5.48 4.91
CA GLY A 120 6.85 -5.95 3.88
C GLY A 120 7.75 -4.87 3.33
N GLN A 121 8.40 -5.21 2.24
CA GLN A 121 9.30 -4.33 1.51
C GLN A 121 9.13 -4.55 0.02
N ILE A 122 9.14 -3.47 -0.75
CA ILE A 122 9.08 -3.51 -2.21
C ILE A 122 10.40 -4.07 -2.76
N ARG A 123 10.33 -5.08 -3.64
CA ARG A 123 11.51 -5.69 -4.27
C ARG A 123 11.66 -5.30 -5.74
N ARG A 124 10.55 -5.22 -6.44
CA ARG A 124 10.47 -4.78 -7.85
C ARG A 124 9.02 -4.46 -8.20
N GLY A 125 8.76 -3.99 -9.40
CA GLY A 125 7.41 -3.77 -9.88
C GLY A 125 7.37 -3.42 -11.36
N ILE A 126 6.17 -3.25 -11.89
CA ILE A 126 5.95 -2.75 -13.25
C ILE A 126 5.68 -1.26 -13.16
N THR A 127 6.48 -0.49 -13.88
CA THR A 127 6.42 0.96 -13.91
C THR A 127 5.57 1.46 -15.07
N VAL A 128 5.05 2.69 -14.93
CA VAL A 128 4.38 3.43 -15.98
C VAL A 128 5.01 4.82 -16.07
N LYS A 129 5.15 5.34 -17.28
CA LYS A 129 5.60 6.72 -17.48
C LYS A 129 4.38 7.65 -17.41
N PRO A 130 4.49 8.82 -16.76
CA PRO A 130 3.43 9.81 -16.81
C PRO A 130 3.26 10.27 -18.26
N THR A 131 2.01 10.34 -18.73
CA THR A 131 1.70 10.90 -20.04
C THR A 131 1.93 12.41 -19.95
N SER A 132 3.00 12.91 -20.55
CA SER A 132 3.20 14.34 -20.75
C SER A 132 2.11 14.82 -21.71
N GLN A 133 1.08 15.51 -21.21
CA GLN A 133 0.25 16.34 -22.07
C GLN A 133 1.05 17.64 -22.28
N GLU A 134 1.50 17.84 -23.52
CA GLU A 134 1.94 19.15 -24.00
C GLU A 134 0.76 20.13 -24.04
#